data_AF-A0A0Q4RSB2-F1
#
_entry.id   AF-A0A0Q4RSB2-F1
#
_cell.length_a   1.000
_cell.length_b   1.000
_cell.length_c   1.000
_cell.angle_alpha   90.00
_cell.angle_beta   90.00
_cell.angle_gamma   90.00
#
_symmetry.space_group_name_H-M   'P 1'
#
loop_
_entity.id
_entity.type
_entity.pdbx_description
1 polymer ?
#
loop_
_entity_poly.entity_id
_entity_poly.type
_entity_poly.pdbx_seq_one_letter_code
_entity_poly.pdbx_strand_id
1 'polypeptide(L)'
;MTLPHTPPTDSPATPGALQLHDARPFFDKALAYGVAHGIIGADRLAAIHTDAPKGMVQIARYFGSEFLRPELEKARDRMVNLVSLYLLDTTGGDLHEAAVSLRDNSFLSRSKGGSDMLKRLIAMPESSNFGMAGFADAETPLLAVWSLRSHADYRAELARRTQMATAIGAARWLAQQYELDEDELEAAGADAEAVIRTGLLMQALAPRAVDLGEWPNAVGFEKIVTALRKKKVAAPATLRLPAGLPADLRGAVEAQCATVLSDLPKLLDAATPLRNLLRPTGTFRARYFLLDDPLAEVDEYHRSLDALDADEEPPQPASKTWTKTVQGNDDEHSLLTLFLCLAAGVPKKTLLTEKTAASLVRKVRKSGWQPALAADFIGSHAPGVHRQDYNTLWTSFVQDAEKTLLSDMDYQMHDALALLRRECNVVGD
;
A
#
# COMPACT_ATOMS: atom_id res chain seq x y z
N MET A 1 -53.06 -36.02 39.70
CA MET A 1 -52.06 -34.98 40.04
C MET A 1 -50.84 -35.71 40.55
N THR A 2 -49.93 -36.03 39.63
CA THR A 2 -48.72 -36.83 39.87
C THR A 2 -47.71 -36.38 38.82
N LEU A 3 -46.79 -35.51 39.23
CA LEU A 3 -45.70 -35.01 38.40
C LEU A 3 -44.67 -36.14 38.20
N PRO A 4 -44.17 -36.38 36.98
CA PRO A 4 -43.12 -37.35 36.75
C PRO A 4 -41.75 -36.77 37.11
N HIS A 5 -40.95 -37.63 37.73
CA HIS A 5 -39.60 -37.45 38.22
C HIS A 5 -38.60 -37.30 37.05
N THR A 6 -37.89 -36.17 36.98
CA THR A 6 -36.74 -35.99 36.08
C THR A 6 -35.48 -36.51 36.79
N PRO A 7 -34.66 -37.40 36.19
CA PRO A 7 -33.35 -37.76 36.75
C PRO A 7 -32.32 -36.66 36.44
N PRO A 8 -31.31 -36.45 37.31
CA PRO A 8 -30.24 -35.49 37.04
C PRO A 8 -29.28 -36.06 35.99
N THR A 9 -29.03 -35.27 34.95
CA THR A 9 -27.99 -35.50 33.96
C THR A 9 -26.64 -35.12 34.57
N ASP A 10 -25.99 -36.07 35.25
CA ASP A 10 -24.56 -35.95 35.58
C ASP A 10 -23.74 -36.17 34.30
N SER A 11 -23.51 -35.10 33.56
CA SER A 11 -22.40 -35.03 32.61
C SER A 11 -21.13 -34.70 33.40
N PRO A 12 -20.06 -35.52 33.36
CA PRO A 12 -18.81 -35.18 34.00
C PRO A 12 -18.23 -33.95 33.30
N ALA A 13 -18.09 -32.86 34.06
CA ALA A 13 -17.32 -31.70 33.64
C ALA A 13 -15.89 -32.15 33.34
N THR A 14 -15.51 -32.08 32.07
CA THR A 14 -14.12 -32.26 31.63
C THR A 14 -13.26 -31.28 32.43
N PRO A 15 -12.23 -31.73 33.17
CA PRO A 15 -11.34 -30.80 33.85
C PRO A 15 -10.57 -30.05 32.77
N GLY A 16 -10.97 -28.81 32.51
CA GLY A 16 -10.16 -27.85 31.78
C GLY A 16 -8.88 -27.69 32.58
N ALA A 17 -7.83 -28.41 32.17
CA ALA A 17 -6.48 -28.17 32.64
C ALA A 17 -6.13 -26.73 32.28
N LEU A 18 -6.23 -25.84 33.28
CA LEU A 18 -5.55 -24.57 33.30
C LEU A 18 -4.06 -24.89 33.17
N GLN A 19 -3.57 -25.02 31.93
CA GLN A 19 -2.14 -25.09 31.67
C GLN A 19 -1.55 -23.81 32.22
N LEU A 20 -0.74 -23.94 33.27
CA LEU A 20 0.04 -22.86 33.82
C LEU A 20 0.93 -22.34 32.68
N HIS A 21 0.57 -21.20 32.08
CA HIS A 21 1.41 -20.56 31.08
C HIS A 21 2.69 -20.09 31.77
N ASP A 22 3.79 -20.79 31.53
CA ASP A 22 5.12 -20.34 31.97
C ASP A 22 5.48 -19.07 31.22
N ALA A 23 5.43 -17.92 31.92
CA ALA A 23 5.65 -16.60 31.35
C ALA A 23 7.14 -16.24 31.17
N ARG A 24 8.07 -17.12 31.57
CA ARG A 24 9.50 -16.86 31.44
C ARG A 24 9.92 -16.69 29.96
N PRO A 25 10.92 -15.85 29.67
CA PRO A 25 11.60 -15.84 28.38
C PRO A 25 12.09 -17.24 28.00
N PHE A 26 12.13 -17.54 26.70
CA PHE A 26 12.48 -18.89 26.24
C PHE A 26 13.91 -19.29 26.62
N PHE A 27 14.85 -18.34 26.65
CA PHE A 27 16.20 -18.57 27.18
C PHE A 27 16.17 -19.14 28.60
N ASP A 28 15.38 -18.55 29.51
CA ASP A 28 15.29 -19.01 30.90
C ASP A 28 14.71 -20.42 30.99
N LYS A 29 13.72 -20.73 30.14
CA LYS A 29 13.15 -22.08 30.04
C LYS A 29 14.17 -23.10 29.56
N ALA A 30 14.91 -22.78 28.50
CA ALA A 30 15.94 -23.65 27.94
C ALA A 30 17.11 -23.85 28.91
N LEU A 31 17.53 -22.79 29.62
CA LEU A 31 18.57 -22.88 30.64
C LEU A 31 18.13 -23.76 31.82
N ALA A 32 16.92 -23.53 32.34
CA ALA A 32 16.36 -24.34 33.43
C ALA A 32 16.20 -25.81 33.03
N TYR A 33 15.71 -26.08 31.81
CA TYR A 33 15.62 -27.42 31.26
C TYR A 33 17.01 -28.07 31.16
N GLY A 34 17.99 -27.36 30.61
CA GLY A 34 19.34 -27.87 30.42
C GLY A 34 20.04 -28.22 31.73
N VAL A 35 19.84 -27.43 32.79
CA VAL A 35 20.36 -27.74 34.14
C VAL A 35 19.64 -28.95 34.73
N ALA A 36 18.30 -28.98 34.66
CA ALA A 36 17.51 -30.08 35.24
C ALA A 36 17.82 -31.45 34.59
N HIS A 37 18.20 -31.46 33.31
CA HIS A 37 18.51 -32.68 32.56
C HIS A 37 20.02 -32.95 32.43
N GLY A 38 20.88 -32.19 33.12
CA GLY A 38 22.33 -32.40 33.11
C GLY A 38 23.03 -32.07 31.78
N ILE A 39 22.36 -31.35 30.87
CA ILE A 39 22.92 -30.88 29.60
C ILE A 39 23.86 -29.69 29.84
N ILE A 40 23.50 -28.82 30.79
CA ILE A 40 24.27 -27.62 31.16
C ILE A 40 24.83 -27.82 32.57
N GLY A 41 26.15 -28.02 32.65
CA GLY A 41 26.89 -28.15 33.91
C GLY A 41 27.36 -26.82 34.50
N ALA A 42 27.99 -26.90 35.68
CA ALA A 42 28.47 -25.73 36.44
C ALA A 42 29.46 -24.86 35.66
N ASP A 43 30.41 -25.47 34.94
CA ASP A 43 31.40 -24.73 34.12
C ASP A 43 30.72 -23.89 33.04
N ARG A 44 29.64 -24.42 32.46
CA ARG A 44 28.88 -23.73 31.43
C ARG A 44 28.08 -22.57 32.00
N LEU A 45 27.50 -22.72 33.18
CA LEU A 45 26.85 -21.62 33.90
C LEU A 45 27.85 -20.51 34.26
N ALA A 46 29.05 -20.88 34.72
CA ALA A 46 30.11 -19.93 35.04
C ALA A 46 30.57 -19.14 33.79
N ALA A 47 30.66 -19.80 32.64
CA ALA A 47 30.96 -19.15 31.37
C ALA A 47 29.86 -18.14 30.98
N ILE A 48 28.58 -18.51 31.08
CA ILE A 48 27.44 -17.61 30.81
C ILE A 48 27.49 -16.39 31.76
N HIS A 49 27.75 -16.62 33.05
CA HIS A 49 27.84 -15.55 34.06
C HIS A 49 29.00 -14.58 33.78
N THR A 50 30.09 -15.06 33.19
CA THR A 50 31.25 -14.24 32.80
C THR A 50 30.99 -13.44 31.51
N ASP A 51 30.23 -14.00 30.58
CA ASP A 51 29.99 -13.40 29.26
C ASP A 51 28.83 -12.39 29.26
N ALA A 52 27.77 -12.65 30.04
CA ALA A 52 26.56 -11.81 30.04
C ALA A 52 26.84 -10.32 30.33
N PRO A 53 27.65 -9.94 31.35
CA PRO A 53 27.95 -8.53 31.60
C PRO A 53 28.63 -7.83 30.42
N LYS A 54 29.51 -8.53 29.69
CA LYS A 54 30.20 -7.96 28.52
C LYS A 54 29.21 -7.62 27.41
N GLY A 55 28.28 -8.52 27.14
CA GLY A 55 27.25 -8.27 26.12
C GLY A 55 26.27 -7.17 26.53
N MET A 56 25.89 -7.10 27.81
CA MET A 56 25.06 -6.01 28.33
C MET A 56 25.72 -4.63 28.13
N VAL A 57 27.01 -4.50 28.44
CA VAL A 57 27.78 -3.27 28.24
C VAL A 57 27.86 -2.90 26.75
N GLN A 58 28.12 -3.88 25.87
CA GLN A 58 28.15 -3.66 24.42
C GLN A 58 26.81 -3.17 23.87
N ILE A 59 25.70 -3.80 24.28
CA ILE A 59 24.35 -3.42 23.85
C ILE A 59 23.98 -2.03 24.38
N ALA A 60 24.30 -1.72 25.64
CA ALA A 60 24.04 -0.41 26.23
C ALA A 60 24.81 0.71 25.50
N ARG A 61 26.09 0.46 25.17
CA ARG A 61 26.90 1.39 24.35
C ARG A 61 26.33 1.58 22.94
N TYR A 62 25.79 0.52 22.34
CA TYR A 62 25.25 0.58 20.98
C TYR A 62 23.98 1.45 20.88
N PHE A 63 23.06 1.33 21.85
CA PHE A 63 21.78 2.04 21.81
C PHE A 63 21.75 3.34 22.63
N GLY A 64 22.71 3.55 23.54
CA GLY A 64 22.69 4.65 24.49
C GLY A 64 24.02 4.78 25.22
N SER A 65 24.00 4.60 26.56
CA SER A 65 25.18 4.78 27.41
C SER A 65 25.39 3.59 28.34
N GLU A 66 26.60 3.03 28.34
CA GLU A 66 27.00 1.94 29.24
C GLU A 66 27.20 2.36 30.70
N PHE A 67 27.19 3.67 30.98
CA PHE A 67 27.40 4.22 32.32
C PHE A 67 26.09 4.44 33.07
N LEU A 68 24.94 4.28 32.41
CA LEU A 68 23.62 4.50 33.00
C LEU A 68 22.97 3.17 33.37
N ARG A 69 22.59 3.03 34.64
CA ARG A 69 21.90 1.84 35.14
C ARG A 69 20.63 1.48 34.34
N PRO A 70 19.73 2.43 34.00
CA PRO A 70 18.56 2.11 33.19
C PRO A 70 18.90 1.50 31.81
N GLU A 71 19.98 1.98 31.17
CA GLU A 71 20.43 1.46 29.88
C GLU A 71 21.03 0.06 30.00
N LEU A 72 21.76 -0.23 31.08
CA LEU A 72 22.26 -1.59 31.38
C LEU A 72 21.12 -2.57 31.68
N GLU A 73 20.10 -2.16 32.43
CA GLU A 73 18.91 -2.97 32.70
C GLU A 73 18.14 -3.26 31.40
N LYS A 74 17.96 -2.26 30.54
CA LYS A 74 17.36 -2.45 29.21
C LYS A 74 18.21 -3.34 28.30
N ALA A 75 19.54 -3.22 28.39
CA ALA A 75 20.47 -4.06 27.64
C ALA A 75 20.41 -5.53 28.08
N ARG A 76 20.21 -5.81 29.38
CA ARG A 76 19.91 -7.16 29.88
C ARG A 76 18.67 -7.73 29.21
N ASP A 77 17.58 -6.96 29.19
CA ASP A 77 16.32 -7.42 28.62
C ASP A 77 16.45 -7.71 27.12
N ARG A 78 17.14 -6.83 26.38
CA ARG A 78 17.52 -7.08 24.96
C ARG A 78 18.33 -8.35 24.81
N MET A 79 19.34 -8.56 25.65
CA MET A 79 20.20 -9.74 25.56
C MET A 79 19.42 -11.03 25.74
N VAL A 80 18.53 -11.10 26.74
CA VAL A 80 17.64 -12.24 26.97
C VAL A 80 16.69 -12.45 25.79
N ASN A 81 16.14 -11.38 25.23
CA ASN A 81 15.23 -11.45 24.09
C ASN A 81 15.94 -11.90 22.81
N LEU A 82 17.14 -11.41 22.52
CA LEU A 82 17.92 -11.79 21.34
C LEU A 82 18.33 -13.27 21.40
N VAL A 83 18.77 -13.75 22.56
CA VAL A 83 19.08 -15.17 22.75
C VAL A 83 17.81 -16.02 22.64
N SER A 84 16.70 -15.57 23.25
CA SER A 84 15.41 -16.27 23.16
C SER A 84 14.91 -16.36 21.73
N LEU A 85 14.96 -15.27 20.97
CA LEU A 85 14.60 -15.20 19.56
C LEU A 85 15.41 -16.21 18.74
N TYR A 86 16.73 -16.20 18.89
CA TYR A 86 17.61 -17.10 18.16
C TYR A 86 17.31 -18.57 18.46
N LEU A 87 17.17 -18.93 19.74
CA LEU A 87 16.88 -20.30 20.14
C LEU A 87 15.51 -20.76 19.64
N LEU A 88 14.46 -19.94 19.82
CA LEU A 88 13.11 -20.27 19.35
C LEU A 88 13.06 -20.54 17.85
N ASP A 89 13.72 -19.71 17.04
CA ASP A 89 13.67 -19.81 15.58
C ASP A 89 14.51 -20.99 15.07
N THR A 90 15.69 -21.21 15.66
CA THR A 90 16.60 -22.27 15.20
C THR A 90 16.27 -23.67 15.70
N THR A 91 15.52 -23.80 16.80
CA THR A 91 15.14 -25.11 17.37
C THR A 91 13.64 -25.39 17.30
N GLY A 92 12.87 -24.53 16.66
CA GLY A 92 11.40 -24.65 16.61
C GLY A 92 10.72 -24.60 17.97
N GLY A 93 11.41 -24.09 19.00
CA GLY A 93 10.92 -24.07 20.39
C GLY A 93 11.19 -25.35 21.18
N ASP A 94 11.97 -26.30 20.65
CA ASP A 94 12.41 -27.47 21.41
C ASP A 94 13.41 -27.07 22.50
N LEU A 95 13.09 -27.41 23.76
CA LEU A 95 13.91 -27.05 24.93
C LEU A 95 15.19 -27.88 25.04
N HIS A 96 15.19 -29.12 24.56
CA HIS A 96 16.35 -29.98 24.57
C HIS A 96 17.38 -29.48 23.56
N GLU A 97 16.97 -29.25 22.32
CA GLU A 97 17.83 -28.68 21.28
C GLU A 97 18.33 -27.29 21.67
N ALA A 98 17.48 -26.46 22.29
CA ALA A 98 17.89 -25.15 22.77
C ALA A 98 18.95 -25.25 23.89
N ALA A 99 18.79 -26.20 24.82
CA ALA A 99 19.78 -26.46 25.86
C ALA A 99 21.11 -26.98 25.28
N VAL A 100 21.06 -27.85 24.27
CA VAL A 100 22.24 -28.31 23.51
C VAL A 100 22.92 -27.14 22.81
N SER A 101 22.18 -26.27 22.13
CA SER A 101 22.70 -25.06 21.49
C SER A 101 23.39 -24.12 22.49
N LEU A 102 22.80 -23.96 23.69
CA LEU A 102 23.39 -23.19 24.78
C LEU A 102 24.65 -23.83 25.38
N ARG A 103 24.76 -25.17 25.38
CA ARG A 103 25.95 -25.90 25.82
C ARG A 103 27.11 -25.71 24.85
N ASP A 104 26.84 -25.87 23.55
CA ASP A 104 27.86 -25.99 22.51
C ASP A 104 28.38 -24.64 21.98
N ASN A 105 27.65 -23.54 22.18
CA ASN A 105 27.98 -22.23 21.60
C ASN A 105 28.02 -21.13 22.66
N SER A 106 28.94 -20.16 22.58
CA SER A 106 29.02 -19.07 23.57
C SER A 106 27.72 -18.25 23.68
N PHE A 107 27.44 -17.72 24.88
CA PHE A 107 26.23 -16.92 25.13
C PHE A 107 26.17 -15.68 24.22
N LEU A 108 27.32 -15.01 24.03
CA LEU A 108 27.44 -13.87 23.12
C LEU A 108 27.13 -14.25 21.67
N SER A 109 27.51 -15.43 21.20
CA SER A 109 27.21 -15.86 19.83
C SER A 109 25.71 -16.06 19.58
N ARG A 110 24.95 -16.49 20.61
CA ARG A 110 23.49 -16.66 20.51
C ARG A 110 22.79 -15.30 20.49
N SER A 111 23.26 -14.36 21.32
CA SER A 111 22.78 -12.97 21.29
C SER A 111 23.06 -12.31 19.94
N LYS A 112 24.27 -12.48 19.40
CA LYS A 112 24.64 -12.00 18.05
C LYS A 112 23.75 -12.62 16.98
N GLY A 113 23.51 -13.93 17.02
CA GLY A 113 22.63 -14.61 16.07
C GLY A 113 21.22 -14.01 16.03
N GLY A 114 20.64 -13.71 17.20
CA GLY A 114 19.36 -13.01 17.28
C GLY A 114 19.42 -11.60 16.69
N SER A 115 20.51 -10.85 16.93
CA SER A 115 20.71 -9.53 16.31
C SER A 115 20.83 -9.62 14.79
N ASP A 116 21.54 -10.62 14.27
CA ASP A 116 21.74 -10.81 12.84
C ASP A 116 20.42 -11.22 12.14
N MET A 117 19.53 -11.95 12.85
CA MET A 117 18.16 -12.20 12.39
C MET A 117 17.35 -10.91 12.26
N LEU A 118 17.39 -10.04 13.27
CA LEU A 118 16.68 -8.75 13.22
C LEU A 118 17.23 -7.83 12.13
N LYS A 119 18.56 -7.81 11.92
CA LYS A 119 19.16 -7.05 10.82
C LYS A 119 18.69 -7.54 9.46
N ARG A 120 18.64 -8.86 9.25
CA ARG A 120 18.07 -9.46 8.03
C ARG A 120 16.61 -9.06 7.85
N LEU A 121 15.80 -9.11 8.90
CA LEU A 121 14.41 -8.67 8.85
C LEU A 121 14.30 -7.19 8.43
N ILE A 122 15.11 -6.31 9.02
CA ILE A 122 15.09 -4.87 8.75
C ILE A 122 15.54 -4.56 7.31
N ALA A 123 16.49 -5.33 6.77
CA ALA A 123 16.94 -5.19 5.39
C ALA A 123 15.90 -5.63 4.34
N MET A 124 14.87 -6.39 4.74
CA MET A 124 13.79 -6.79 3.84
C MET A 124 12.84 -5.60 3.57
N PRO A 125 12.19 -5.57 2.39
CA PRO A 125 11.32 -4.47 1.98
C PRO A 125 10.15 -4.23 2.94
N GLU A 126 9.82 -2.96 3.15
CA GLU A 126 8.69 -2.53 4.00
C GLU A 126 7.40 -2.31 3.22
N SER A 127 7.53 -2.07 1.90
CA SER A 127 6.48 -1.87 0.91
C SER A 127 6.73 -2.78 -0.32
N SER A 128 5.66 -3.22 -0.99
CA SER A 128 5.74 -3.86 -2.31
C SER A 128 5.73 -2.84 -3.46
N ASN A 129 5.61 -1.56 -3.12
CA ASN A 129 5.68 -0.44 -4.05
C ASN A 129 7.14 -0.12 -4.42
N PHE A 130 7.43 -0.08 -5.72
CA PHE A 130 8.77 0.17 -6.25
C PHE A 130 9.27 1.60 -5.95
N GLY A 131 8.39 2.59 -5.84
CA GLY A 131 8.75 3.98 -5.52
C GLY A 131 8.96 4.24 -4.02
N MET A 132 8.71 3.26 -3.14
CA MET A 132 8.82 3.39 -1.69
C MET A 132 9.96 2.55 -1.12
N ALA A 133 11.20 2.81 -1.58
CA ALA A 133 12.39 2.22 -0.98
C ALA A 133 12.55 2.67 0.49
N GLY A 134 12.89 1.73 1.38
CA GLY A 134 13.06 2.00 2.81
C GLY A 134 14.16 3.02 3.12
N PHE A 135 14.05 3.71 4.25
CA PHE A 135 15.03 4.71 4.68
C PHE A 135 16.28 4.04 5.26
N ALA A 136 17.44 4.24 4.61
CA ALA A 136 18.73 3.66 5.02
C ALA A 136 19.15 4.02 6.47
N ASP A 137 18.74 5.19 6.97
CA ASP A 137 19.14 5.69 8.30
C ASP A 137 18.29 5.15 9.47
N ALA A 138 17.33 4.24 9.20
CA ALA A 138 16.42 3.73 10.23
C ALA A 138 16.92 2.47 10.98
N GLU A 139 18.06 1.87 10.61
CA GLU A 139 18.48 0.56 11.14
C GLU A 139 18.62 0.55 12.67
N THR A 140 19.36 1.50 13.25
CA THR A 140 19.60 1.53 14.71
C THR A 140 18.30 1.76 15.51
N PRO A 141 17.45 2.75 15.17
CA PRO A 141 16.12 2.88 15.78
C PRO A 141 15.25 1.62 15.64
N LEU A 142 15.22 0.98 14.47
CA LEU A 142 14.43 -0.23 14.24
C LEU A 142 14.95 -1.41 15.06
N LEU A 143 16.27 -1.63 15.14
CA LEU A 143 16.87 -2.64 16.01
C LEU A 143 16.55 -2.38 17.48
N ALA A 144 16.49 -1.12 17.89
CA ALA A 144 16.11 -0.74 19.26
C ALA A 144 14.64 -1.08 19.57
N VAL A 145 13.75 -1.06 18.58
CA VAL A 145 12.35 -1.50 18.75
C VAL A 145 12.29 -3.03 18.73
N TRP A 146 12.83 -3.65 17.69
CA TRP A 146 12.69 -5.08 17.43
C TRP A 146 13.37 -5.99 18.46
N SER A 147 14.48 -5.56 19.06
CA SER A 147 15.14 -6.35 20.12
C SER A 147 14.37 -6.42 21.45
N LEU A 148 13.21 -5.76 21.55
CA LEU A 148 12.26 -5.90 22.66
C LEU A 148 10.89 -6.44 22.22
N ARG A 149 10.72 -6.79 20.94
CA ARG A 149 9.48 -7.40 20.43
C ARG A 149 9.45 -8.90 20.74
N SER A 150 8.25 -9.47 20.73
CA SER A 150 8.07 -10.89 20.94
C SER A 150 8.50 -11.70 19.71
N HIS A 151 8.76 -12.99 19.90
CA HIS A 151 9.01 -13.90 18.79
C HIS A 151 7.80 -14.01 17.84
N ALA A 152 6.57 -13.90 18.37
CA ALA A 152 5.36 -13.89 17.55
C ALA A 152 5.32 -12.67 16.62
N ASP A 153 5.64 -11.49 17.14
CA ASP A 153 5.74 -10.26 16.34
C ASP A 153 6.83 -10.39 15.26
N TYR A 154 7.99 -10.92 15.62
CA TYR A 154 9.08 -11.17 14.67
C TYR A 154 8.63 -12.10 13.54
N ARG A 155 7.98 -13.22 13.85
CA ARG A 155 7.51 -14.16 12.83
C ARG A 155 6.42 -13.58 11.94
N ALA A 156 5.50 -12.80 12.51
CA ALA A 156 4.46 -12.13 11.74
C ALA A 156 5.07 -11.13 10.75
N GLU A 157 6.02 -10.32 11.20
CA GLU A 157 6.69 -9.35 10.34
C GLU A 157 7.59 -10.02 9.30
N LEU A 158 8.33 -11.07 9.68
CA LEU A 158 9.14 -11.84 8.75
C LEU A 158 8.27 -12.42 7.64
N ALA A 159 7.11 -13.01 7.98
CA ALA A 159 6.17 -13.53 7.00
C ALA A 159 5.64 -12.42 6.07
N ARG A 160 5.27 -11.26 6.63
CA ARG A 160 4.81 -10.10 5.86
C ARG A 160 5.87 -9.63 4.87
N ARG A 161 7.09 -9.32 5.35
CA ARG A 161 8.19 -8.84 4.49
C ARG A 161 8.63 -9.89 3.48
N THR A 162 8.54 -11.18 3.82
CA THR A 162 8.82 -12.28 2.87
C THR A 162 7.83 -12.27 1.72
N GLN A 163 6.53 -12.14 1.99
CA GLN A 163 5.50 -12.06 0.94
C GLN A 163 5.77 -10.88 0.00
N MET A 164 6.15 -9.73 0.56
CA MET A 164 6.43 -8.52 -0.21
C MET A 164 7.69 -8.69 -1.07
N ALA A 165 8.77 -9.25 -0.51
CA ALA A 165 9.97 -9.58 -1.27
C ALA A 165 9.68 -10.55 -2.42
N THR A 166 8.86 -11.59 -2.19
CA THR A 166 8.46 -12.52 -3.25
C THR A 166 7.56 -11.87 -4.30
N ALA A 167 6.69 -10.94 -3.92
CA ALA A 167 5.87 -10.17 -4.86
C ALA A 167 6.72 -9.25 -5.74
N ILE A 168 7.67 -8.50 -5.15
CA ILE A 168 8.62 -7.67 -5.91
C ILE A 168 9.43 -8.54 -6.88
N GLY A 169 9.95 -9.68 -6.43
CA GLY A 169 10.67 -10.61 -7.29
C GLY A 169 9.83 -11.13 -8.46
N ALA A 170 8.56 -11.48 -8.21
CA ALA A 170 7.64 -11.93 -9.24
C ALA A 170 7.28 -10.82 -10.24
N ALA A 171 7.08 -9.59 -9.75
CA ALA A 171 6.84 -8.41 -10.58
C ALA A 171 8.03 -8.09 -11.48
N ARG A 172 9.26 -8.05 -10.93
CA ARG A 172 10.50 -7.84 -11.71
C ARG A 172 10.69 -8.92 -12.77
N TRP A 173 10.49 -10.18 -12.39
CA TRP A 173 10.60 -11.30 -13.32
C TRP A 173 9.61 -11.19 -14.48
N LEU A 174 8.35 -10.81 -14.18
CA LEU A 174 7.31 -10.58 -15.18
C LEU A 174 7.64 -9.39 -16.08
N ALA A 175 8.01 -8.24 -15.51
CA ALA A 175 8.39 -7.04 -16.24
C ALA A 175 9.53 -7.33 -17.25
N GLN A 176 10.54 -8.08 -16.82
CA GLN A 176 11.64 -8.51 -17.68
C GLN A 176 11.18 -9.34 -18.89
N GLN A 177 10.09 -10.11 -18.79
CA GLN A 177 9.56 -10.85 -19.95
C GLN A 177 8.99 -9.93 -21.04
N TYR A 178 8.66 -8.69 -20.69
CA TYR A 178 8.16 -7.66 -21.59
C TYR A 178 9.19 -6.55 -21.80
N GLU A 179 10.47 -6.81 -21.54
CA GLU A 179 11.56 -5.82 -21.72
C GLU A 179 11.34 -4.48 -20.98
N LEU A 180 10.52 -4.49 -19.92
CA LEU A 180 10.22 -3.31 -19.12
C LEU A 180 11.33 -3.09 -18.07
N ASP A 181 11.88 -1.89 -18.02
CA ASP A 181 12.96 -1.55 -17.09
C ASP A 181 12.45 -1.42 -15.64
N GLU A 182 13.28 -1.79 -14.67
CA GLU A 182 12.98 -1.60 -13.26
C GLU A 182 12.88 -0.11 -12.90
N ASP A 183 13.70 0.74 -13.53
CA ASP A 183 13.65 2.19 -13.33
C ASP A 183 12.26 2.78 -13.70
N GLU A 184 11.56 2.17 -14.67
CA GLU A 184 10.20 2.58 -15.04
C GLU A 184 9.17 2.19 -13.97
N LEU A 185 9.35 1.04 -13.32
CA LEU A 185 8.51 0.61 -12.21
C LEU A 185 8.70 1.52 -10.98
N GLU A 186 9.95 1.90 -10.71
CA GLU A 186 10.29 2.83 -9.62
C GLU A 186 9.76 4.23 -9.89
N ALA A 187 10.01 4.78 -11.08
CA ALA A 187 9.55 6.11 -11.47
C ALA A 187 8.01 6.22 -11.45
N ALA A 188 7.31 5.17 -11.84
CA ALA A 188 5.85 5.12 -11.79
C ALA A 188 5.28 4.80 -10.40
N GLY A 189 6.13 4.47 -9.42
CA GLY A 189 5.68 4.05 -8.09
C GLY A 189 4.73 2.85 -8.16
N ALA A 190 5.04 1.88 -9.01
CA ALA A 190 4.16 0.74 -9.25
C ALA A 190 4.08 -0.16 -8.01
N ASP A 191 2.91 -0.73 -7.74
CA ASP A 191 2.79 -1.84 -6.77
C ASP A 191 3.12 -3.16 -7.45
N ALA A 192 3.95 -4.00 -6.83
CA ALA A 192 4.30 -5.31 -7.38
C ALA A 192 3.07 -6.17 -7.72
N GLU A 193 2.03 -6.14 -6.88
CA GLU A 193 0.80 -6.87 -7.15
C GLU A 193 0.06 -6.34 -8.38
N ALA A 194 0.13 -5.04 -8.67
CA ALA A 194 -0.47 -4.45 -9.86
C ALA A 194 0.28 -4.86 -11.13
N VAL A 195 1.61 -4.92 -11.09
CA VAL A 195 2.46 -5.45 -12.17
C VAL A 195 2.13 -6.92 -12.43
N ILE A 196 2.07 -7.76 -11.38
CA ILE A 196 1.73 -9.17 -11.51
C ILE A 196 0.34 -9.36 -12.15
N ARG A 197 -0.66 -8.60 -11.69
CA ARG A 197 -2.02 -8.67 -12.25
C ARG A 197 -2.07 -8.25 -13.72
N THR A 198 -1.37 -7.19 -14.11
CA THR A 198 -1.28 -6.80 -15.53
C THR A 198 -0.61 -7.90 -16.36
N GLY A 199 0.50 -8.47 -15.90
CA GLY A 199 1.19 -9.55 -16.63
C GLY A 199 0.30 -10.77 -16.87
N LEU A 200 -0.43 -11.21 -15.84
CA LEU A 200 -1.42 -12.29 -15.95
C LEU A 200 -2.55 -11.95 -16.93
N LEU A 201 -3.01 -10.70 -16.89
CA LEU A 201 -4.10 -10.24 -17.73
C LEU A 201 -3.68 -10.13 -19.20
N MET A 202 -2.47 -9.64 -19.47
CA MET A 202 -1.89 -9.60 -20.81
C MET A 202 -1.66 -11.00 -21.36
N GLN A 203 -1.19 -11.95 -20.55
CA GLN A 203 -1.07 -13.34 -20.97
C GLN A 203 -2.43 -13.96 -21.37
N ALA A 204 -3.52 -13.57 -20.69
CA ALA A 204 -4.87 -14.06 -20.98
C ALA A 204 -5.49 -13.42 -22.24
N LEU A 205 -5.26 -12.12 -22.46
CA LEU A 205 -5.94 -11.33 -23.49
C LEU A 205 -5.12 -11.16 -24.77
N ALA A 206 -3.80 -11.06 -24.64
CA ALA A 206 -2.86 -10.79 -25.71
C ALA A 206 -1.56 -11.59 -25.52
N PRO A 207 -1.60 -12.94 -25.59
CA PRO A 207 -0.44 -13.79 -25.27
C PRO A 207 0.80 -13.54 -26.14
N ARG A 208 0.64 -12.91 -27.32
CA ARG A 208 1.74 -12.53 -28.22
C ARG A 208 2.42 -11.21 -27.86
N ALA A 209 1.89 -10.45 -26.90
CA ALA A 209 2.49 -9.18 -26.48
C ALA A 209 3.87 -9.40 -25.82
N VAL A 210 4.06 -10.54 -25.15
CA VAL A 210 5.36 -10.97 -24.61
C VAL A 210 6.40 -11.10 -25.73
N ASP A 211 6.03 -11.69 -26.87
CA ASP A 211 6.94 -11.88 -28.01
C ASP A 211 7.37 -10.53 -28.65
N LEU A 212 6.63 -9.46 -28.37
CA LEU A 212 6.90 -8.11 -28.85
C LEU A 212 7.65 -7.24 -27.82
N GLY A 213 7.85 -7.71 -26.58
CA GLY A 213 8.43 -6.90 -25.52
C GLY A 213 7.58 -5.67 -25.17
N GLU A 214 6.26 -5.72 -25.39
CA GLU A 214 5.40 -4.56 -25.22
C GLU A 214 4.55 -4.67 -23.94
N TRP A 215 4.95 -3.95 -22.89
CA TRP A 215 4.07 -3.72 -21.75
C TRP A 215 2.96 -2.73 -22.12
N PRO A 216 1.68 -2.96 -21.74
CA PRO A 216 0.60 -2.11 -22.19
C PRO A 216 0.61 -0.73 -21.53
N ASN A 217 0.43 0.32 -22.35
CA ASN A 217 -0.10 1.61 -21.90
C ASN A 217 -1.65 1.59 -21.91
N ALA A 218 -2.29 2.63 -21.36
CA ALA A 218 -3.76 2.70 -21.27
C ALA A 218 -4.45 2.57 -22.64
N VAL A 219 -3.97 3.29 -23.66
CA VAL A 219 -4.55 3.30 -25.01
C VAL A 219 -4.41 1.94 -25.71
N GLY A 220 -3.22 1.34 -25.65
CA GLY A 220 -2.94 0.02 -26.21
C GLY A 220 -3.80 -1.05 -25.56
N PHE A 221 -3.94 -0.96 -24.24
CA PHE A 221 -4.82 -1.85 -23.48
C PHE A 221 -6.29 -1.73 -23.91
N GLU A 222 -6.79 -0.51 -24.05
CA GLU A 222 -8.16 -0.25 -24.52
C GLU A 222 -8.43 -0.84 -25.91
N LYS A 223 -7.46 -0.71 -26.82
CA LYS A 223 -7.54 -1.28 -28.17
C LYS A 223 -7.64 -2.80 -28.14
N ILE A 224 -6.83 -3.47 -27.33
CA ILE A 224 -6.87 -4.93 -27.14
C ILE A 224 -8.24 -5.36 -26.65
N VAL A 225 -8.74 -4.77 -25.57
CA VAL A 225 -10.03 -5.13 -24.96
C VAL A 225 -11.18 -4.86 -25.92
N THR A 226 -11.18 -3.72 -26.62
CA THR A 226 -12.21 -3.37 -27.59
C THR A 226 -12.26 -4.37 -28.75
N ALA A 227 -11.10 -4.81 -29.26
CA ALA A 227 -11.03 -5.82 -30.30
C ALA A 227 -11.59 -7.17 -29.83
N LEU A 228 -11.33 -7.57 -28.57
CA LEU A 228 -11.86 -8.81 -27.98
C LEU A 228 -13.37 -8.74 -27.76
N ARG A 229 -13.90 -7.60 -27.30
CA ARG A 229 -15.34 -7.34 -27.17
C ARG A 229 -16.07 -7.46 -28.51
N LYS A 230 -15.51 -6.88 -29.58
CA LYS A 230 -16.05 -7.01 -30.95
C LYS A 230 -16.10 -8.47 -31.41
N LYS A 231 -15.08 -9.26 -31.04
CA LYS A 231 -15.00 -10.71 -31.31
C LYS A 231 -15.86 -11.56 -30.36
N LYS A 232 -16.51 -10.97 -29.35
CA LYS A 232 -17.30 -11.65 -28.31
C LYS A 232 -16.54 -12.78 -27.63
N VAL A 233 -15.25 -12.55 -27.34
CA VAL A 233 -14.41 -13.54 -26.64
C VAL A 233 -14.91 -13.69 -25.21
N ALA A 234 -15.15 -14.94 -24.79
CA ALA A 234 -15.55 -15.25 -23.42
C ALA A 234 -14.37 -15.10 -22.46
N ALA A 235 -14.65 -14.65 -21.23
CA ALA A 235 -13.65 -14.62 -20.18
C ALA A 235 -13.16 -16.05 -19.87
N PRO A 236 -11.85 -16.28 -19.72
CA PRO A 236 -11.33 -17.59 -19.35
C PRO A 236 -11.73 -17.94 -17.91
N ALA A 237 -12.04 -19.22 -17.69
CA ALA A 237 -12.38 -19.73 -16.35
C ALA A 237 -11.13 -20.01 -15.48
N THR A 238 -9.95 -20.11 -16.09
CA THR A 238 -8.68 -20.34 -15.41
C THR A 238 -7.58 -19.52 -16.08
N LEU A 239 -6.62 -19.07 -15.29
CA LEU A 239 -5.41 -18.41 -15.79
C LEU A 239 -4.28 -19.42 -15.90
N ARG A 240 -3.50 -19.31 -16.96
CA ARG A 240 -2.25 -20.04 -17.10
C ARG A 240 -1.15 -19.19 -16.50
N LEU A 241 -0.27 -19.81 -15.73
CA LEU A 241 0.93 -19.13 -15.25
C LEU A 241 1.91 -18.90 -16.41
N PRO A 242 2.73 -17.85 -16.36
CA PRO A 242 3.80 -17.61 -17.31
C PRO A 242 4.75 -18.82 -17.43
N ALA A 243 5.17 -19.13 -18.64
CA ALA A 243 6.16 -20.18 -18.88
C ALA A 243 7.50 -19.77 -18.25
N GLY A 244 8.21 -20.71 -17.62
CA GLY A 244 9.50 -20.44 -17.00
C GLY A 244 9.45 -19.71 -15.64
N LEU A 245 8.26 -19.48 -15.07
CA LEU A 245 8.11 -18.87 -13.75
C LEU A 245 8.86 -19.68 -12.67
N PRO A 246 9.83 -19.08 -11.95
CA PRO A 246 10.55 -19.73 -10.86
C PRO A 246 9.62 -20.27 -9.75
N ALA A 247 10.00 -21.39 -9.14
CA ALA A 247 9.15 -22.10 -8.19
C ALA A 247 8.88 -21.30 -6.90
N ASP A 248 9.86 -20.52 -6.47
CA ASP A 248 9.80 -19.61 -5.31
C ASP A 248 8.89 -18.40 -5.55
N LEU A 249 8.70 -17.98 -6.80
CA LEU A 249 7.84 -16.85 -7.17
C LEU A 249 6.40 -17.27 -7.48
N ARG A 250 6.17 -18.58 -7.69
CA ARG A 250 4.86 -19.13 -8.08
C ARG A 250 3.74 -18.72 -7.15
N GLY A 251 3.95 -18.82 -5.84
CA GLY A 251 2.93 -18.48 -4.84
C GLY A 251 2.48 -17.01 -4.92
N ALA A 252 3.41 -16.09 -5.20
CA ALA A 252 3.10 -14.67 -5.33
C ALA A 252 2.23 -14.38 -6.56
N VAL A 253 2.48 -15.07 -7.68
CA VAL A 253 1.66 -14.94 -8.90
C VAL A 253 0.30 -15.60 -8.71
N GLU A 254 0.24 -16.80 -8.14
CA GLU A 254 -1.00 -17.53 -7.87
C GLU A 254 -1.95 -16.75 -6.95
N ALA A 255 -1.42 -16.02 -5.96
CA ALA A 255 -2.19 -15.17 -5.07
C ALA A 255 -3.00 -14.09 -5.81
N GLN A 256 -2.57 -13.66 -6.99
CA GLN A 256 -3.24 -12.63 -7.79
C GLN A 256 -4.26 -13.18 -8.79
N CYS A 257 -4.24 -14.48 -9.07
CA CYS A 257 -5.09 -15.10 -10.10
C CYS A 257 -6.60 -14.90 -9.85
N ALA A 258 -7.05 -15.03 -8.61
CA ALA A 258 -8.46 -14.90 -8.25
C ALA A 258 -9.00 -13.49 -8.54
N THR A 259 -8.21 -12.46 -8.24
CA THR A 259 -8.57 -11.06 -8.54
C THR A 259 -8.71 -10.85 -10.05
N VAL A 260 -7.73 -11.29 -10.84
CA VAL A 260 -7.76 -11.16 -12.31
C VAL A 260 -8.95 -11.91 -12.92
N LEU A 261 -9.21 -13.14 -12.48
CA LEU A 261 -10.38 -13.93 -12.92
C LEU A 261 -11.70 -13.23 -12.59
N SER A 262 -11.81 -12.55 -11.45
CA SER A 262 -13.02 -11.81 -11.08
C SER A 262 -13.25 -10.55 -11.92
N ASP A 263 -12.18 -9.98 -12.49
CA ASP A 263 -12.20 -8.73 -13.24
C ASP A 263 -12.42 -8.94 -14.74
N LEU A 264 -11.92 -10.04 -15.29
CA LEU A 264 -12.01 -10.36 -16.72
C LEU A 264 -13.44 -10.29 -17.29
N PRO A 265 -14.50 -10.81 -16.62
CA PRO A 265 -15.86 -10.68 -17.11
C PRO A 265 -16.31 -9.22 -17.27
N LYS A 266 -15.96 -8.34 -16.31
CA LYS A 266 -16.28 -6.90 -16.37
C LYS A 266 -15.51 -6.20 -17.48
N LEU A 267 -14.26 -6.59 -17.68
CA LEU A 267 -13.40 -6.06 -18.74
C LEU A 267 -13.95 -6.43 -20.13
N LEU A 268 -14.45 -7.66 -20.31
CA LEU A 268 -14.94 -8.17 -21.59
C LEU A 268 -16.44 -7.92 -21.85
N ASP A 269 -17.17 -7.39 -20.88
CA ASP A 269 -18.57 -7.02 -21.03
C ASP A 269 -18.73 -5.77 -21.90
N ALA A 270 -19.34 -5.93 -23.09
CA ALA A 270 -19.60 -4.84 -24.01
C ALA A 270 -20.63 -3.81 -23.47
N ALA A 271 -21.47 -4.19 -22.50
CA ALA A 271 -22.42 -3.26 -21.88
C ALA A 271 -21.75 -2.27 -20.91
N THR A 272 -20.57 -2.61 -20.39
CA THR A 272 -19.81 -1.77 -19.46
C THR A 272 -18.88 -0.82 -20.24
N PRO A 273 -19.04 0.51 -20.19
CA PRO A 273 -18.15 1.44 -20.89
C PRO A 273 -16.71 1.31 -20.39
N LEU A 274 -15.78 0.95 -21.29
CA LEU A 274 -14.38 0.67 -20.91
C LEU A 274 -13.68 1.89 -20.31
N ARG A 275 -13.95 3.09 -20.86
CA ARG A 275 -13.46 4.38 -20.34
C ARG A 275 -13.80 4.61 -18.86
N ASN A 276 -14.97 4.14 -18.41
CA ASN A 276 -15.39 4.30 -17.01
C ASN A 276 -14.60 3.36 -16.10
N LEU A 277 -14.28 2.18 -16.61
CA LEU A 277 -13.52 1.15 -15.90
C LEU A 277 -12.02 1.51 -15.79
N LEU A 278 -11.48 2.13 -16.84
CA LEU A 278 -10.05 2.50 -16.93
C LEU A 278 -9.76 3.97 -16.59
N ARG A 279 -10.74 4.67 -16.00
CA ARG A 279 -10.54 6.03 -15.48
C ARG A 279 -9.29 6.07 -14.60
N PRO A 280 -8.38 7.06 -14.75
CA PRO A 280 -7.10 7.10 -14.02
C PRO A 280 -7.23 6.94 -12.50
N THR A 281 -8.23 7.59 -11.90
CA THR A 281 -8.52 7.52 -10.45
C THR A 281 -9.47 6.38 -10.05
N GLY A 282 -9.82 5.52 -11.01
CA GLY A 282 -10.75 4.41 -10.79
C GLY A 282 -10.11 3.27 -10.00
N THR A 283 -10.85 2.72 -9.03
CA THR A 283 -10.41 1.57 -8.22
C THR A 283 -10.10 0.33 -9.07
N PHE A 284 -10.77 0.18 -10.22
CA PHE A 284 -10.42 -0.89 -11.15
C PHE A 284 -9.06 -0.64 -11.80
N ARG A 285 -8.82 0.53 -12.38
CA ARG A 285 -7.55 0.92 -13.00
C ARG A 285 -6.39 0.83 -12.03
N ALA A 286 -6.55 1.29 -10.78
CA ALA A 286 -5.51 1.24 -9.74
C ALA A 286 -5.03 -0.18 -9.41
N ARG A 287 -5.80 -1.23 -9.74
CA ARG A 287 -5.36 -2.62 -9.55
C ARG A 287 -4.39 -3.10 -10.63
N TYR A 288 -4.23 -2.38 -11.72
CA TYR A 288 -3.39 -2.78 -12.85
C TYR A 288 -2.36 -1.71 -13.15
N PHE A 289 -1.12 -2.14 -13.33
CA PHE A 289 -0.04 -1.28 -13.79
C PHE A 289 -0.09 -1.18 -15.33
N LEU A 290 -0.47 -0.02 -15.86
CA LEU A 290 -0.35 0.31 -17.28
C LEU A 290 0.58 1.52 -17.37
N LEU A 291 1.44 1.52 -18.38
CA LEU A 291 2.35 2.64 -18.63
C LEU A 291 1.55 3.91 -18.93
N ASP A 292 2.04 5.03 -18.39
CA ASP A 292 1.61 6.35 -18.80
C ASP A 292 2.43 6.74 -20.03
N ASP A 293 1.73 6.93 -21.15
CA ASP A 293 2.35 7.34 -22.41
C ASP A 293 1.67 8.63 -22.89
N PRO A 294 2.20 9.79 -22.50
CA PRO A 294 1.65 11.09 -22.87
C PRO A 294 1.63 11.29 -24.39
N LEU A 295 2.55 10.65 -25.13
CA LEU A 295 2.62 10.75 -26.58
C LEU A 295 1.56 9.87 -27.25
N ALA A 296 1.27 8.67 -26.72
CA ALA A 296 0.16 7.85 -27.22
C ALA A 296 -1.20 8.52 -27.01
N GLU A 297 -1.39 9.28 -25.93
CA GLU A 297 -2.61 10.08 -25.73
C GLU A 297 -2.72 11.21 -26.77
N VAL A 298 -1.60 11.87 -27.09
CA VAL A 298 -1.52 12.90 -28.15
C VAL A 298 -1.74 12.30 -29.55
N ASP A 299 -1.20 11.12 -29.83
CA ASP A 299 -1.35 10.42 -31.11
C ASP A 299 -2.75 9.80 -31.28
N GLU A 300 -3.39 9.37 -30.20
CA GLU A 300 -4.81 8.99 -30.21
C GLU A 300 -5.67 10.23 -30.39
N TYR A 301 -5.34 11.36 -29.74
CA TYR A 301 -6.01 12.63 -30.00
C TYR A 301 -5.87 13.02 -31.48
N HIS A 302 -4.68 12.99 -32.07
CA HIS A 302 -4.47 13.26 -33.50
C HIS A 302 -5.23 12.29 -34.41
N ARG A 303 -5.23 10.98 -34.12
CA ARG A 303 -6.03 10.01 -34.90
C ARG A 303 -7.53 10.19 -34.71
N SER A 304 -7.98 10.64 -33.53
CA SER A 304 -9.38 10.97 -33.30
C SER A 304 -9.78 12.21 -34.09
N LEU A 305 -8.86 13.17 -34.30
CA LEU A 305 -9.05 14.29 -35.22
C LEU A 305 -9.16 13.83 -36.69
N ASP A 306 -8.35 12.84 -37.10
CA ASP A 306 -8.39 12.28 -38.45
C ASP A 306 -9.63 11.40 -38.71
N ALA A 307 -10.29 10.94 -37.65
CA ALA A 307 -11.51 10.12 -37.70
C ALA A 307 -12.81 10.95 -37.65
N LEU A 308 -12.71 12.27 -37.55
CA LEU A 308 -13.85 13.19 -37.67
C LEU A 308 -14.32 13.23 -39.13
N ASP A 309 -15.62 13.11 -39.34
CA ASP A 309 -16.23 13.41 -40.65
C ASP A 309 -15.89 14.87 -41.03
N ALA A 310 -15.76 15.17 -42.33
CA ALA A 310 -15.27 16.46 -42.84
C ALA A 310 -16.06 17.72 -42.39
N ASP A 311 -17.16 17.54 -41.66
CA ASP A 311 -18.02 18.59 -41.10
C ASP A 311 -17.94 18.73 -39.55
N GLU A 312 -17.19 17.87 -38.83
CA GLU A 312 -16.99 18.00 -37.38
C GLU A 312 -15.72 18.82 -37.05
N GLU A 313 -15.90 19.93 -36.34
CA GLU A 313 -14.83 20.85 -35.99
C GLU A 313 -13.90 20.21 -34.94
N PRO A 314 -12.57 20.17 -35.17
CA PRO A 314 -11.63 19.51 -34.27
C PRO A 314 -11.73 20.08 -32.83
N PRO A 315 -11.79 19.23 -31.79
CA PRO A 315 -11.83 19.68 -30.40
C PRO A 315 -10.64 20.60 -30.10
N GLN A 316 -10.92 21.83 -29.69
CA GLN A 316 -9.88 22.85 -29.50
C GLN A 316 -8.92 22.50 -28.35
N PRO A 317 -7.61 22.73 -28.47
CA PRO A 317 -6.68 22.55 -27.37
C PRO A 317 -6.95 23.54 -26.23
N ALA A 318 -6.41 23.26 -25.04
CA ALA A 318 -6.45 24.20 -23.93
C ALA A 318 -5.84 25.55 -24.32
N SER A 319 -6.49 26.65 -23.96
CA SER A 319 -5.92 27.97 -24.18
C SER A 319 -4.66 28.20 -23.33
N LYS A 320 -3.81 29.15 -23.72
CA LYS A 320 -2.67 29.61 -22.87
C LYS A 320 -3.16 30.08 -21.50
N THR A 321 -4.33 30.70 -21.44
CA THR A 321 -4.98 31.14 -20.19
C THR A 321 -5.31 29.96 -19.29
N TRP A 322 -5.86 28.88 -19.85
CA TRP A 322 -6.13 27.64 -19.11
C TRP A 322 -4.85 27.05 -18.54
N THR A 323 -3.86 26.81 -19.41
CA THR A 323 -2.58 26.21 -19.03
C THR A 323 -1.89 26.98 -17.90
N LYS A 324 -1.86 28.32 -17.99
CA LYS A 324 -1.29 29.19 -16.95
C LYS A 324 -2.07 29.19 -15.64
N THR A 325 -3.38 28.96 -15.70
CA THR A 325 -4.27 29.03 -14.53
C THR A 325 -4.33 27.70 -13.79
N VAL A 326 -4.38 26.58 -14.52
CA VAL A 326 -4.47 25.23 -13.96
C VAL A 326 -3.09 24.72 -13.53
N GLN A 327 -2.03 25.09 -14.26
CA GLN A 327 -0.64 24.73 -13.94
C GLN A 327 -0.43 23.21 -13.74
N GLY A 328 -1.16 22.39 -14.49
CA GLY A 328 -1.10 20.93 -14.38
C GLY A 328 -1.89 20.32 -13.22
N ASN A 329 -2.62 21.12 -12.41
CA ASN A 329 -3.51 20.59 -11.38
C ASN A 329 -4.91 20.33 -11.95
N ASP A 330 -5.05 19.26 -12.73
CA ASP A 330 -6.27 18.86 -13.40
C ASP A 330 -7.14 17.88 -12.60
N ASP A 331 -6.77 17.59 -11.34
CA ASP A 331 -7.60 16.82 -10.43
C ASP A 331 -8.88 17.58 -10.03
N GLU A 332 -9.93 16.82 -9.71
CA GLU A 332 -11.27 17.32 -9.42
C GLU A 332 -11.28 18.38 -8.30
N HIS A 333 -10.53 18.17 -7.22
CA HIS A 333 -10.52 19.07 -6.06
C HIS A 333 -9.82 20.38 -6.39
N SER A 334 -8.70 20.33 -7.11
CA SER A 334 -7.96 21.50 -7.58
C SER A 334 -8.76 22.31 -8.60
N LEU A 335 -9.46 21.64 -9.52
CA LEU A 335 -10.34 22.28 -10.50
C LEU A 335 -11.55 22.92 -9.83
N LEU A 336 -12.24 22.22 -8.91
CA LEU A 336 -13.35 22.79 -8.13
C LEU A 336 -12.89 23.98 -7.28
N THR A 337 -11.69 23.92 -6.71
CA THR A 337 -11.09 25.05 -5.99
C THR A 337 -10.90 26.26 -6.89
N LEU A 338 -10.38 26.04 -8.10
CA LEU A 338 -10.19 27.09 -9.09
C LEU A 338 -11.53 27.69 -9.55
N PHE A 339 -12.50 26.84 -9.89
CA PHE A 339 -13.83 27.27 -10.32
C PHE A 339 -14.56 28.04 -9.23
N LEU A 340 -14.45 27.59 -7.98
CA LEU A 340 -14.97 28.31 -6.82
C LEU A 340 -14.31 29.68 -6.63
N CYS A 341 -12.99 29.78 -6.81
CA CYS A 341 -12.28 31.07 -6.76
C CYS A 341 -12.74 32.03 -7.86
N LEU A 342 -12.93 31.52 -9.08
CA LEU A 342 -13.45 32.28 -10.21
C LEU A 342 -14.87 32.79 -9.94
N ALA A 343 -15.76 31.90 -9.49
CA ALA A 343 -17.15 32.22 -9.17
C ALA A 343 -17.32 33.16 -7.97
N ALA A 344 -16.34 33.18 -7.06
CA ALA A 344 -16.28 34.11 -5.93
C ALA A 344 -15.57 35.44 -6.25
N GLY A 345 -14.99 35.59 -7.46
CA GLY A 345 -14.26 36.78 -7.88
C GLY A 345 -12.97 37.04 -7.08
N VAL A 346 -12.31 35.97 -6.61
CA VAL A 346 -11.05 36.05 -5.86
C VAL A 346 -9.87 35.55 -6.72
N PRO A 347 -8.60 35.76 -6.30
CA PRO A 347 -7.46 35.29 -7.08
C PRO A 347 -7.55 33.80 -7.40
N LYS A 348 -7.27 33.45 -8.65
CA LYS A 348 -7.32 32.08 -9.19
C LYS A 348 -6.28 31.21 -8.48
N LYS A 349 -6.74 30.19 -7.77
CA LYS A 349 -5.90 29.24 -7.04
C LYS A 349 -6.45 27.83 -7.20
N THR A 350 -5.55 26.87 -7.24
CA THR A 350 -5.88 25.42 -7.22
C THR A 350 -5.72 24.83 -5.82
N LEU A 351 -5.27 25.62 -4.85
CA LEU A 351 -5.05 25.24 -3.45
C LEU A 351 -5.46 26.37 -2.50
N LEU A 352 -6.14 26.03 -1.41
CA LEU A 352 -6.52 26.96 -0.34
C LEU A 352 -5.98 26.51 1.01
N THR A 353 -5.59 27.46 1.85
CA THR A 353 -5.45 27.22 3.29
C THR A 353 -6.82 27.32 3.96
N GLU A 354 -7.00 26.75 5.15
CA GLU A 354 -8.25 26.89 5.90
C GLU A 354 -8.65 28.36 6.11
N LYS A 355 -7.66 29.22 6.42
CA LYS A 355 -7.88 30.66 6.55
C LYS A 355 -8.38 31.30 5.25
N THR A 356 -7.85 30.86 4.10
CA THR A 356 -8.26 31.37 2.78
C THR A 356 -9.65 30.86 2.42
N ALA A 357 -9.95 29.58 2.68
CA ALA A 357 -11.27 28.98 2.48
C ALA A 357 -12.35 29.70 3.30
N ALA A 358 -12.09 29.94 4.59
CA ALA A 358 -13.00 30.73 5.44
C ALA A 358 -13.21 32.16 4.92
N SER A 359 -12.16 32.78 4.38
CA SER A 359 -12.27 34.12 3.78
C SER A 359 -13.10 34.11 2.50
N LEU A 360 -12.98 33.05 1.70
CA LEU A 360 -13.77 32.83 0.49
C LEU A 360 -15.25 32.66 0.82
N VAL A 361 -15.61 31.83 1.80
CA VAL A 361 -17.01 31.66 2.23
C VAL A 361 -17.62 32.99 2.67
N ARG A 362 -16.90 33.78 3.49
CA ARG A 362 -17.35 35.12 3.89
C ARG A 362 -17.56 36.04 2.67
N LYS A 363 -16.67 35.97 1.69
CA LYS A 363 -16.77 36.78 0.46
C LYS A 363 -17.99 36.38 -0.36
N VAL A 364 -18.23 35.09 -0.53
CA VAL A 364 -19.41 34.53 -1.21
C VAL A 364 -20.71 35.00 -0.54
N ARG A 365 -20.82 34.87 0.78
CA ARG A 365 -22.02 35.31 1.52
C ARG A 365 -22.23 36.83 1.47
N LYS A 366 -21.13 37.62 1.52
CA LYS A 366 -21.20 39.08 1.54
C LYS A 366 -21.44 39.71 0.15
N SER A 367 -20.82 39.16 -0.89
CA SER A 367 -20.77 39.78 -2.23
C SER A 367 -21.55 39.00 -3.28
N GLY A 368 -22.19 37.88 -2.90
CA GLY A 368 -22.87 36.99 -3.81
C GLY A 368 -21.91 36.00 -4.48
N TRP A 369 -22.48 34.87 -4.90
CA TRP A 369 -21.80 33.84 -5.68
C TRP A 369 -22.20 33.94 -7.15
N GLN A 370 -21.24 33.84 -8.07
CA GLN A 370 -21.49 33.94 -9.51
C GLN A 370 -21.01 32.70 -10.26
N PRO A 371 -21.74 31.57 -10.20
CA PRO A 371 -21.32 30.33 -10.85
C PRO A 371 -21.08 30.42 -12.36
N ALA A 372 -21.76 31.36 -13.02
CA ALA A 372 -21.60 31.61 -14.45
C ALA A 372 -20.16 31.96 -14.84
N LEU A 373 -19.39 32.67 -14.00
CA LEU A 373 -18.02 33.06 -14.31
C LEU A 373 -17.08 31.85 -14.49
N ALA A 374 -17.32 30.77 -13.74
CA ALA A 374 -16.56 29.54 -13.90
C ALA A 374 -17.02 28.75 -15.14
N ALA A 375 -18.34 28.70 -15.42
CA ALA A 375 -18.87 28.08 -16.63
C ALA A 375 -18.35 28.79 -17.91
N ASP A 376 -18.32 30.12 -17.92
CA ASP A 376 -17.78 30.92 -19.02
C ASP A 376 -16.28 30.68 -19.21
N PHE A 377 -15.53 30.56 -18.11
CA PHE A 377 -14.11 30.22 -18.14
C PHE A 377 -13.88 28.83 -18.73
N ILE A 378 -14.65 27.82 -18.33
CA ILE A 378 -14.57 26.46 -18.88
C ILE A 378 -14.91 26.49 -20.38
N GLY A 379 -16.01 27.14 -20.76
CA GLY A 379 -16.43 27.26 -22.15
C GLY A 379 -15.40 27.93 -23.06
N SER A 380 -14.74 28.98 -22.56
CA SER A 380 -13.83 29.82 -23.34
C SER A 380 -12.39 29.32 -23.37
N HIS A 381 -11.97 28.52 -22.38
CA HIS A 381 -10.55 28.25 -22.16
C HIS A 381 -10.18 26.78 -22.00
N ALA A 382 -11.12 25.92 -21.58
CA ALA A 382 -10.83 24.50 -21.37
C ALA A 382 -10.56 23.75 -22.69
N PRO A 383 -9.75 22.67 -22.65
CA PRO A 383 -9.63 21.73 -23.76
C PRO A 383 -11.01 21.24 -24.19
N GLY A 384 -11.30 21.29 -25.49
CA GLY A 384 -12.58 20.90 -26.07
C GLY A 384 -12.99 19.48 -25.67
N VAL A 385 -12.03 18.56 -25.61
CA VAL A 385 -12.24 17.16 -25.21
C VAL A 385 -12.83 17.02 -23.80
N HIS A 386 -12.43 17.88 -22.86
CA HIS A 386 -12.85 17.80 -21.45
C HIS A 386 -13.85 18.88 -21.06
N ARG A 387 -14.20 19.78 -21.97
CA ARG A 387 -15.04 20.96 -21.70
C ARG A 387 -16.42 20.56 -21.16
N GLN A 388 -17.02 19.50 -21.70
CA GLN A 388 -18.32 19.03 -21.24
C GLN A 388 -18.21 18.42 -19.84
N ASP A 389 -17.19 17.59 -19.59
CA ASP A 389 -16.98 16.95 -18.29
C ASP A 389 -16.73 17.98 -17.18
N TYR A 390 -15.92 19.01 -17.45
CA TYR A 390 -15.69 20.10 -16.50
C TYR A 390 -16.96 20.92 -16.23
N ASN A 391 -17.80 21.15 -17.24
CA ASN A 391 -19.09 21.80 -17.06
C ASN A 391 -20.05 20.94 -16.21
N THR A 392 -20.09 19.63 -16.43
CA THR A 392 -20.89 18.71 -15.61
C THR A 392 -20.39 18.68 -14.17
N LEU A 393 -19.08 18.57 -13.96
CA LEU A 393 -18.45 18.63 -12.64
C LEU A 393 -18.84 19.92 -11.90
N TRP A 394 -18.65 21.07 -12.56
CA TRP A 394 -18.96 22.36 -11.96
C TRP A 394 -20.46 22.50 -11.64
N THR A 395 -21.33 22.07 -12.55
CA THR A 395 -22.78 22.16 -12.36
C THR A 395 -23.24 21.28 -11.19
N SER A 396 -22.70 20.07 -11.07
CA SER A 396 -23.02 19.15 -9.96
C SER A 396 -22.59 19.75 -8.62
N PHE A 397 -21.36 20.26 -8.54
CA PHE A 397 -20.88 20.93 -7.34
C PHE A 397 -21.76 22.13 -6.97
N VAL A 398 -22.16 22.94 -7.96
CA VAL A 398 -23.00 24.10 -7.70
C VAL A 398 -24.33 23.71 -7.08
N GLN A 399 -25.01 22.71 -7.64
CA GLN A 399 -26.30 22.22 -7.14
C GLN A 399 -26.23 21.73 -5.69
N ASP A 400 -25.15 21.04 -5.32
CA ASP A 400 -24.97 20.47 -3.99
C ASP A 400 -24.46 21.50 -2.97
N ALA A 401 -23.62 22.44 -3.41
CA ALA A 401 -22.91 23.38 -2.55
C ALA A 401 -23.70 24.67 -2.27
N GLU A 402 -24.59 25.09 -3.16
CA GLU A 402 -25.23 26.41 -3.12
C GLU A 402 -25.88 26.72 -1.78
N LYS A 403 -26.75 25.82 -1.32
CA LYS A 403 -27.50 25.98 -0.07
C LYS A 403 -26.58 26.11 1.15
N THR A 404 -25.49 25.35 1.17
CA THR A 404 -24.55 25.29 2.30
C THR A 404 -23.64 26.52 2.32
N LEU A 405 -23.11 26.91 1.15
CA LEU A 405 -22.22 28.07 1.02
C LEU A 405 -22.96 29.39 1.29
N LEU A 406 -24.22 29.50 0.86
CA LEU A 406 -25.06 30.69 1.03
C LEU A 406 -25.90 30.70 2.31
N SER A 407 -25.76 29.69 3.18
CA SER A 407 -26.55 29.61 4.41
C SER A 407 -26.18 30.72 5.40
N ASP A 408 -27.14 31.57 5.76
CA ASP A 408 -27.03 32.57 6.83
C ASP A 408 -27.22 31.96 8.24
N MET A 409 -27.62 30.69 8.32
CA MET A 409 -27.88 29.99 9.58
C MET A 409 -26.61 29.36 10.19
N ASP A 410 -25.54 29.24 9.40
CA ASP A 410 -24.24 28.70 9.82
C ASP A 410 -23.27 29.84 10.20
N TYR A 411 -23.48 30.41 11.39
CA TYR A 411 -22.71 31.56 11.88
C TYR A 411 -21.21 31.27 12.07
N GLN A 412 -20.85 30.02 12.36
CA GLN A 412 -19.46 29.60 12.56
C GLN A 412 -18.81 29.06 11.28
N MET A 413 -19.55 28.98 10.16
CA MET A 413 -19.11 28.44 8.87
C MET A 413 -18.65 26.97 8.93
N HIS A 414 -19.12 26.21 9.92
CA HIS A 414 -18.65 24.83 10.13
C HIS A 414 -19.06 23.93 8.97
N ASP A 415 -20.30 24.03 8.52
CA ASP A 415 -20.84 23.22 7.44
C ASP A 415 -20.23 23.62 6.09
N ALA A 416 -20.07 24.92 5.87
CA ALA A 416 -19.40 25.44 4.67
C ALA A 416 -17.93 25.01 4.60
N LEU A 417 -17.18 25.07 5.70
CA LEU A 417 -15.78 24.62 5.71
C LEU A 417 -15.64 23.10 5.61
N ALA A 418 -16.54 22.32 6.21
CA ALA A 418 -16.57 20.88 6.04
C ALA A 418 -16.82 20.47 4.58
N LEU A 419 -17.75 21.16 3.90
CA LEU A 419 -17.99 20.99 2.47
C LEU A 419 -16.73 21.30 1.65
N LEU A 420 -16.07 22.43 1.90
CA LEU A 420 -14.85 22.79 1.15
C LEU A 420 -13.70 21.81 1.40
N ARG A 421 -13.54 21.28 2.61
CA ARG A 421 -12.54 20.23 2.87
C ARG A 421 -12.84 18.92 2.15
N ARG A 422 -14.12 18.64 1.87
CA ARG A 422 -14.56 17.42 1.20
C ARG A 422 -14.43 17.51 -0.32
N GLU A 423 -14.76 18.65 -0.90
CA GLU A 423 -14.91 18.82 -2.36
C GLU A 423 -13.80 19.66 -3.00
N CYS A 424 -13.06 20.44 -2.22
CA CYS A 424 -12.00 21.32 -2.71
C CYS A 424 -10.65 20.94 -2.12
N ASN A 425 -9.58 21.44 -2.73
CA ASN A 425 -8.21 21.24 -2.29
C ASN A 425 -7.87 22.25 -1.19
N VAL A 426 -8.17 21.87 0.05
CA VAL A 426 -7.94 22.67 1.25
C VAL A 426 -6.94 21.98 2.16
N VAL A 427 -5.83 22.66 2.47
CA VAL A 427 -4.82 22.18 3.42
C VAL A 427 -5.05 22.78 4.81
N GLY A 428 -4.86 21.93 5.83
CA GLY A 428 -4.77 22.35 7.23
C GLY A 428 -3.60 23.31 7.42
N ASP A 429 -3.77 24.31 8.29
CA ASP A 429 -2.72 25.28 8.62
C ASP A 429 -1.51 24.63 9.31
#